data_AF-A0A432R8K7-F1
#
_entry.id   AF-A0A432R8K7-F1
#
_cell.length_a   1.000
_cell.length_b   1.000
_cell.length_c   1.000
_cell.angle_alpha   90.00
_cell.angle_beta   90.00
_cell.angle_gamma   90.00
#
_symmetry.space_group_name_H-M   'P 1'
#
loop_
_entity.id
_entity.type
_entity.pdbx_description
1 polymer ?
#
loop_
_entity_poly.entity_id
_entity_poly.type
_entity_poly.pdbx_seq_one_letter_code
_entity_poly.pdbx_strand_id
1 'polypeptide(L)'
;MVAQAVGTIDIADVVSGKVDDAKSVISSGLFRVVVYALPRASLRIRARRRIIELSEGSLSRLEYAAILVHGRARSSGRSPSFKEFAEVAGDYKAAAVYMAFLWRSGLISFEDDKKALDLYIAANSLSQKTYEHRLARVLDSVFNINMQAFRSLNSTSVACAQRNGLVLCRYAVARPLRSQAKAQVRALLDLTGYKPA
;
A
#
# COMPACT_ATOMS: atom_id res chain seq x y z
N MET A 1 13.25 -7.53 -37.03
CA MET A 1 13.37 -7.22 -35.60
C MET A 1 12.29 -7.99 -34.87
N VAL A 2 12.66 -8.98 -34.05
CA VAL A 2 11.68 -9.76 -33.27
C VAL A 2 11.14 -8.86 -32.17
N ALA A 3 9.82 -8.64 -32.13
CA ALA A 3 9.19 -7.93 -31.02
C ALA A 3 9.43 -8.72 -29.73
N GLN A 4 10.29 -8.24 -28.84
CA GLN A 4 10.42 -8.81 -27.50
C GLN A 4 9.06 -8.74 -26.81
N ALA A 5 8.55 -9.88 -26.35
CA ALA A 5 7.35 -9.93 -25.54
C ALA A 5 7.57 -9.12 -24.26
N VAL A 6 6.78 -8.07 -24.07
CA VAL A 6 6.89 -7.21 -22.88
C VAL A 6 6.23 -7.92 -21.72
N GLY A 7 7.02 -8.37 -20.74
CA GLY A 7 6.50 -9.01 -19.53
C GLY A 7 5.61 -8.07 -18.72
N THR A 8 4.64 -8.63 -18.00
CA THR A 8 3.71 -7.85 -17.16
C THR A 8 3.80 -8.31 -15.72
N ILE A 9 3.89 -7.34 -14.80
CA ILE A 9 3.92 -7.54 -13.36
C ILE A 9 2.62 -7.00 -12.78
N ASP A 10 1.84 -7.86 -12.15
CA ASP A 10 0.67 -7.45 -11.37
C ASP A 10 1.07 -7.23 -9.90
N ILE A 11 0.86 -6.02 -9.37
CA ILE A 11 1.16 -5.73 -7.96
C ILE A 11 0.39 -6.67 -7.01
N ALA A 12 -0.83 -7.08 -7.35
CA ALA A 12 -1.60 -8.01 -6.52
C ALA A 12 -0.93 -9.39 -6.43
N ASP A 13 -0.33 -9.87 -7.51
CA ASP A 13 0.43 -11.12 -7.54
C ASP A 13 1.69 -11.03 -6.66
N VAL A 14 2.40 -9.91 -6.75
CA VAL A 14 3.61 -9.69 -5.94
C VAL A 14 3.27 -9.61 -4.45
N VAL A 15 2.23 -8.86 -4.10
CA VAL A 15 1.75 -8.76 -2.71
C VAL A 15 1.22 -10.10 -2.20
N SER A 16 0.82 -11.02 -3.09
CA SER A 16 0.42 -12.39 -2.76
C SER A 16 1.60 -13.37 -2.64
N GLY A 17 2.85 -12.91 -2.81
CA GLY A 17 4.07 -13.71 -2.61
C GLY A 17 4.82 -14.06 -3.89
N LYS A 18 4.37 -13.65 -5.08
CA LYS A 18 5.06 -13.94 -6.35
C LYS A 18 6.19 -12.93 -6.65
N VAL A 19 7.04 -12.67 -5.67
CA VAL A 19 8.11 -11.67 -5.77
C VAL A 19 9.20 -12.11 -6.75
N ASP A 20 9.52 -13.40 -6.80
CA ASP A 20 10.59 -13.91 -7.67
C ASP A 20 10.19 -13.91 -9.15
N ASP A 21 8.91 -14.15 -9.46
CA ASP A 21 8.37 -13.98 -10.81
C ASP A 21 8.55 -12.53 -11.28
N ALA A 22 8.26 -11.56 -10.41
CA ALA A 22 8.45 -10.15 -10.72
C ALA A 22 9.93 -9.80 -10.95
N LYS A 23 10.86 -10.37 -10.17
CA LYS A 23 12.31 -10.17 -10.39
C LYS A 23 12.75 -10.70 -11.76
N SER A 24 12.27 -11.87 -12.16
CA SER A 24 12.55 -12.46 -13.47
C SER A 24 12.07 -11.53 -14.59
N VAL A 25 10.84 -11.03 -14.50
CA VAL A 25 10.29 -10.09 -15.48
C VAL A 25 11.08 -8.78 -15.53
N ILE A 26 11.47 -8.21 -14.39
CA ILE A 26 12.31 -6.99 -14.35
C ILE A 26 13.63 -7.23 -15.08
N SER A 27 14.28 -8.37 -14.84
CA SER A 27 15.58 -8.72 -15.45
C SER A 27 15.55 -8.87 -16.99
N SER A 28 14.36 -9.06 -17.58
CA SER A 28 14.18 -9.12 -19.04
C SER A 28 14.32 -7.76 -19.74
N GLY A 29 14.42 -6.66 -18.98
CA GLY A 29 14.62 -5.32 -19.50
C GLY A 29 13.33 -4.52 -19.60
N LEU A 30 12.46 -4.81 -20.59
CA LEU A 30 11.22 -4.05 -20.80
C LEU A 30 10.01 -4.76 -20.19
N PHE A 31 9.24 -4.05 -19.37
CA PHE A 31 8.07 -4.62 -18.70
C PHE A 31 6.98 -3.59 -18.42
N ARG A 32 5.79 -4.07 -18.08
CA ARG A 32 4.66 -3.26 -17.60
C ARG A 32 4.33 -3.63 -16.16
N VAL A 33 3.99 -2.62 -15.36
CA VAL A 33 3.47 -2.81 -14.00
C VAL A 33 2.00 -2.43 -13.97
N VAL A 34 1.14 -3.36 -13.57
CA VAL A 34 -0.28 -3.11 -13.33
C VAL A 34 -0.43 -2.57 -11.90
N VAL A 35 -0.94 -1.36 -11.79
CA VAL A 35 -1.20 -0.67 -10.52
C VAL A 35 -2.69 -0.38 -10.38
N TYR A 36 -3.18 -0.29 -9.15
CA TYR A 36 -4.61 -0.19 -8.86
C TYR A 36 -4.97 1.18 -8.29
N ALA A 37 -6.14 1.69 -8.64
CA ALA A 37 -6.70 2.90 -8.09
C ALA A 37 -7.32 2.61 -6.72
N LEU A 38 -6.47 2.47 -5.70
CA LEU A 38 -6.91 2.43 -4.30
C LEU A 38 -7.76 3.65 -3.98
N PRO A 39 -8.87 3.45 -3.25
CA PRO A 39 -9.78 4.53 -2.95
C PRO A 39 -9.10 5.60 -2.10
N ARG A 40 -9.24 6.84 -2.53
CA ARG A 40 -8.65 8.02 -1.89
C ARG A 40 -9.71 8.81 -1.18
N ALA A 41 -10.10 8.34 0.00
CA ALA A 41 -10.91 9.16 0.87
C ALA A 41 -10.09 10.39 1.31
N SER A 42 -10.73 11.55 1.33
CA SER A 42 -10.23 12.67 2.11
C SER A 42 -10.22 12.23 3.58
N LEU A 43 -9.03 12.00 4.12
CA LEU A 43 -8.88 11.55 5.50
C LEU A 43 -8.88 12.77 6.40
N ARG A 44 -9.90 12.86 7.25
CA ARG A 44 -9.99 13.90 8.27
C ARG A 44 -9.49 13.36 9.59
N ILE A 45 -8.41 13.97 10.07
CA ILE A 45 -7.73 13.59 11.29
C ILE A 45 -7.89 14.70 12.31
N ARG A 46 -8.47 14.38 13.46
CA ARG A 46 -8.53 15.35 14.56
C ARG A 46 -7.21 15.37 15.34
N ALA A 47 -6.38 16.38 15.17
CA ALA A 47 -5.18 16.57 15.98
C ALA A 47 -5.43 17.67 17.02
N ARG A 48 -5.32 17.34 18.31
CA ARG A 48 -5.64 18.25 19.43
C ARG A 48 -7.07 18.81 19.30
N ARG A 49 -7.21 20.11 18.97
CA ARG A 49 -8.50 20.82 18.80
C ARG A 49 -8.81 21.20 17.34
N ARG A 50 -8.04 20.72 16.36
CA ARG A 50 -8.24 21.03 14.93
C ARG A 50 -8.51 19.75 14.14
N ILE A 51 -9.37 19.87 13.13
CA ILE A 51 -9.52 18.84 12.10
C ILE A 51 -8.49 19.17 11.02
N ILE A 52 -7.57 18.24 10.77
CA ILE A 52 -6.60 18.28 9.69
C ILE A 52 -7.17 17.41 8.58
N GLU A 53 -7.32 17.99 7.40
CA GLU A 53 -7.61 17.22 6.21
C GLU A 53 -6.28 16.79 5.59
N LEU A 54 -6.08 15.48 5.42
CA LEU A 54 -4.88 14.98 4.77
C LEU A 54 -4.97 15.25 3.27
N SER A 55 -3.96 15.95 2.77
CA SER A 55 -3.78 16.14 1.33
C SER A 55 -3.55 14.80 0.62
N GLU A 56 -3.90 14.74 -0.67
CA GLU A 56 -3.67 13.56 -1.52
C GLU A 56 -2.21 13.09 -1.53
N GLY A 57 -1.24 13.98 -1.29
CA GLY A 57 0.17 13.63 -1.19
C GLY A 57 0.49 12.73 0.01
N SER A 58 -0.22 12.89 1.13
CA SER A 58 -0.03 12.05 2.32
C SER A 58 -0.50 10.61 2.11
N LEU A 59 -1.48 10.39 1.22
CA LEU A 59 -1.95 9.04 0.85
C LEU A 59 -0.88 8.22 0.14
N SER A 60 0.04 8.86 -0.59
CA SER A 60 1.13 8.15 -1.27
C SER A 60 2.01 7.36 -0.30
N ARG A 61 2.22 7.86 0.93
CA ARG A 61 2.99 7.18 1.97
C ARG A 61 2.22 5.99 2.55
N LEU A 62 0.91 6.16 2.75
CA LEU A 62 0.03 5.12 3.29
C LEU A 62 -0.17 3.97 2.31
N GLU A 63 -0.38 4.27 1.02
CA GLU A 63 -0.46 3.26 -0.03
C GLU A 63 0.86 2.49 -0.18
N TYR A 64 1.98 3.22 -0.19
CA TYR A 64 3.32 2.63 -0.20
C TYR A 64 3.51 1.70 1.00
N ALA A 65 3.20 2.17 2.21
CA ALA A 65 3.35 1.40 3.44
C ALA A 65 2.50 0.12 3.43
N ALA A 66 1.24 0.20 2.97
CA ALA A 66 0.34 -0.95 2.92
C ALA A 66 0.87 -2.06 2.00
N ILE A 67 1.30 -1.70 0.79
CA ILE A 67 1.84 -2.65 -0.19
C ILE A 67 3.16 -3.23 0.30
N LEU A 68 4.07 -2.37 0.79
CA LEU A 68 5.39 -2.79 1.24
C LEU A 68 5.31 -3.75 2.43
N VAL A 69 4.54 -3.41 3.46
CA VAL A 69 4.42 -4.23 4.67
C VAL A 69 3.76 -5.57 4.36
N HIS A 70 2.70 -5.57 3.55
CA HIS A 70 2.05 -6.82 3.17
C HIS A 70 2.96 -7.70 2.30
N GLY A 71 3.66 -7.12 1.31
CA GLY A 71 4.61 -7.86 0.49
C GLY A 71 5.76 -8.46 1.30
N ARG A 72 6.34 -7.68 2.25
CA ARG A 72 7.39 -8.15 3.16
C ARG A 72 6.89 -9.30 4.03
N ALA A 73 5.74 -9.12 4.68
CA ALA A 73 5.15 -10.15 5.53
C ALA A 73 4.96 -11.46 4.76
N ARG A 74 4.39 -11.40 3.55
CA ARG A 74 4.17 -12.58 2.69
C ARG A 74 5.48 -13.23 2.23
N SER A 75 6.49 -12.45 1.87
CA SER A 75 7.82 -12.98 1.52
C SER A 75 8.49 -13.74 2.67
N SER A 76 8.13 -13.42 3.92
CA SER A 76 8.62 -14.08 5.13
C SER A 76 7.63 -15.12 5.70
N GLY A 77 6.57 -15.48 4.97
CA GLY A 77 5.59 -16.47 5.40
C GLY A 77 4.70 -16.06 6.58
N ARG A 78 4.56 -14.75 6.84
CA ARG A 78 3.74 -14.21 7.94
C ARG A 78 2.67 -13.23 7.43
N SER A 79 1.74 -12.88 8.30
CA SER A 79 0.77 -11.80 8.06
C SER A 79 1.30 -10.45 8.57
N PRO A 80 0.93 -9.33 7.94
CA PRO A 80 1.33 -8.01 8.39
C PRO A 80 0.54 -7.57 9.62
N SER A 81 1.19 -6.78 10.50
CA SER A 81 0.54 -6.18 11.65
C SER A 81 0.26 -4.69 11.43
N PHE A 82 -0.78 -4.17 12.10
CA PHE A 82 -1.09 -2.74 12.08
C PHE A 82 0.08 -1.89 12.57
N LYS A 83 0.80 -2.33 13.61
CA LYS A 83 2.00 -1.65 14.11
C LYS A 83 3.04 -1.48 13.01
N GLU A 84 3.40 -2.55 12.32
CA GLU A 84 4.41 -2.50 11.24
C GLU A 84 3.97 -1.53 10.14
N PHE A 85 2.70 -1.58 9.74
CA PHE A 85 2.14 -0.64 8.79
C PHE A 85 2.26 0.82 9.26
N ALA A 86 1.88 1.10 10.51
CA ALA A 86 1.92 2.44 11.09
C ALA A 86 3.35 2.98 11.23
N GLU A 87 4.32 2.12 11.55
CA GLU A 87 5.74 2.46 11.61
C GLU A 87 6.28 2.85 10.23
N VAL A 88 5.98 2.06 9.19
CA VAL A 88 6.40 2.37 7.81
C VAL A 88 5.69 3.62 7.28
N ALA A 89 4.42 3.83 7.65
CA ALA A 89 3.70 5.04 7.31
C ALA A 89 4.27 6.30 8.00
N GLY A 90 4.87 6.14 9.18
CA GLY A 90 5.41 7.22 10.01
C GLY A 90 4.35 8.07 10.73
N ASP A 91 3.08 7.65 10.68
CA ASP A 91 1.96 8.34 11.33
C ASP A 91 0.89 7.32 11.73
N TYR A 92 0.86 6.98 13.02
CA TYR A 92 -0.11 6.05 13.59
C TYR A 92 -1.57 6.47 13.43
N LYS A 93 -1.83 7.78 13.43
CA LYS A 93 -3.20 8.28 13.36
C LYS A 93 -3.72 8.23 11.95
N ALA A 94 -2.92 8.68 10.99
CA ALA A 94 -3.23 8.53 9.57
C ALA A 94 -3.36 7.04 9.20
N ALA A 95 -2.46 6.20 9.73
CA ALA A 95 -2.51 4.76 9.55
C ALA A 95 -3.83 4.16 10.07
N ALA A 96 -4.25 4.50 11.29
CA ALA A 96 -5.49 3.98 11.87
C ALA A 96 -6.71 4.37 11.03
N VAL A 97 -6.80 5.65 10.62
CA VAL A 97 -7.93 6.12 9.80
C VAL A 97 -7.95 5.44 8.43
N TYR A 98 -6.78 5.28 7.80
CA TYR A 98 -6.69 4.64 6.50
C TYR A 98 -7.02 3.15 6.55
N MET A 99 -6.51 2.42 7.55
CA MET A 99 -6.85 1.00 7.74
C MET A 99 -8.32 0.80 8.06
N ALA A 100 -8.90 1.64 8.91
CA ALA A 100 -10.33 1.64 9.17
C ALA A 100 -11.16 1.88 7.88
N PHE A 101 -10.68 2.77 7.00
CA PHE A 101 -11.31 3.02 5.70
C PHE A 101 -11.19 1.83 4.74
N LEU A 102 -10.01 1.22 4.63
CA LEU A 102 -9.80 0.03 3.81
C LEU A 102 -10.63 -1.16 4.30
N TRP A 103 -10.77 -1.31 5.62
CA TRP A 103 -11.58 -2.37 6.22
C TRP A 103 -13.06 -2.16 5.90
N ARG A 104 -13.57 -0.94 6.06
CA ARG A 104 -14.96 -0.60 5.72
C ARG A 104 -15.29 -0.72 4.24
N SER A 105 -14.30 -0.60 3.36
CA SER A 105 -14.46 -0.81 1.92
C SER A 105 -14.29 -2.28 1.51
N GLY A 106 -14.05 -3.19 2.46
CA GLY A 106 -13.87 -4.62 2.20
C GLY A 106 -12.55 -4.98 1.50
N LEU A 107 -11.61 -4.03 1.42
CA LEU A 107 -10.30 -4.23 0.81
C LEU A 107 -9.32 -4.94 1.74
N ILE A 108 -9.55 -4.86 3.04
CA ILE A 108 -8.82 -5.63 4.05
C ILE A 108 -9.77 -6.28 5.04
N SER A 109 -9.31 -7.35 5.68
CA SER A 109 -9.92 -7.97 6.86
C SER A 109 -8.90 -8.03 7.99
N PHE A 110 -9.38 -8.04 9.22
CA PHE A 110 -8.56 -8.34 10.40
C PHE A 110 -8.82 -9.78 10.84
N GLU A 111 -7.83 -10.42 11.45
CA GLU A 111 -8.02 -11.75 12.05
C GLU A 111 -8.92 -11.67 13.29
N ASP A 112 -8.89 -10.54 14.00
CA ASP A 112 -9.72 -10.28 15.18
C ASP A 112 -10.66 -9.09 14.88
N ASP A 113 -11.95 -9.40 14.71
CA ASP A 113 -13.00 -8.42 14.45
C ASP A 113 -13.17 -7.40 15.58
N LYS A 114 -12.88 -7.79 16.83
CA LYS A 114 -12.93 -6.87 17.97
C LYS A 114 -11.81 -5.84 17.87
N LYS A 115 -10.61 -6.26 17.45
CA LYS A 115 -9.50 -5.32 17.18
C LYS A 115 -9.79 -4.43 15.97
N ALA A 116 -10.44 -4.95 14.93
CA ALA A 116 -10.90 -4.15 13.80
C ALA A 116 -11.85 -3.03 14.26
N LEU A 117 -12.82 -3.39 15.10
CA LEU A 117 -13.77 -2.44 15.68
C LEU A 117 -13.08 -1.42 16.59
N ASP A 118 -12.16 -1.87 17.45
CA ASP A 118 -11.40 -0.96 18.32
C ASP A 118 -10.53 0.02 17.51
N LEU A 119 -9.93 -0.42 16.39
CA LEU A 119 -9.18 0.44 15.48
C LEU A 119 -10.11 1.45 14.79
N TYR A 120 -11.29 1.02 14.33
CA TYR A 120 -12.30 1.89 13.76
C TYR A 120 -12.77 2.95 14.77
N ILE A 121 -13.03 2.56 16.02
CA ILE A 121 -13.40 3.51 17.08
C ILE A 121 -12.24 4.45 17.38
N ALA A 122 -11.00 3.95 17.43
CA ALA A 122 -9.81 4.78 17.63
C ALA A 122 -9.69 5.84 16.53
N ALA A 123 -9.80 5.44 15.25
CA ALA A 123 -9.75 6.34 14.11
C ALA A 123 -10.76 7.50 14.20
N ASN A 124 -11.95 7.25 14.76
CA ASN A 124 -13.03 8.23 14.92
C ASN A 124 -13.00 8.95 16.27
N SER A 125 -12.11 8.58 17.20
CA SER A 125 -12.09 9.14 18.55
C SER A 125 -11.68 10.62 18.55
N LEU A 126 -12.53 11.45 19.14
CA LEU A 126 -12.28 12.88 19.32
C LEU A 126 -11.39 13.17 20.55
N SER A 127 -11.32 12.23 21.50
CA SER A 127 -10.48 12.28 22.71
C SER A 127 -9.12 11.63 22.45
N GLN A 128 -8.04 12.34 22.79
CA GLN A 128 -6.67 11.84 22.66
C GLN A 128 -6.41 10.64 23.59
N LYS A 129 -6.86 10.70 24.85
CA LYS A 129 -6.66 9.61 25.82
C LYS A 129 -7.35 8.31 25.37
N THR A 130 -8.58 8.43 24.88
CA THR A 130 -9.34 7.27 24.37
C THR A 130 -8.72 6.71 23.10
N TYR A 131 -8.21 7.59 22.23
CA TYR A 131 -7.48 7.21 21.03
C TYR A 131 -6.22 6.40 21.37
N GLU A 132 -5.33 6.93 22.23
CA GLU A 132 -4.07 6.26 22.60
C GLU A 132 -4.32 4.92 23.26
N HIS A 133 -5.27 4.85 24.20
CA HIS A 133 -5.62 3.61 24.86
C HIS A 133 -6.13 2.54 23.88
N ARG A 134 -7.03 2.91 22.96
CA ARG A 134 -7.56 1.94 21.99
C ARG A 134 -6.52 1.55 20.95
N LEU A 135 -5.72 2.51 20.49
CA LEU A 135 -4.62 2.26 19.57
C LEU A 135 -3.63 1.24 20.14
N ALA A 136 -3.26 1.37 21.41
CA ALA A 136 -2.35 0.45 22.08
C ALA A 136 -2.85 -1.00 22.08
N ARG A 137 -4.17 -1.22 22.15
CA ARG A 137 -4.80 -2.56 22.13
C ARG A 137 -4.85 -3.21 20.74
N VAL A 138 -4.63 -2.43 19.68
CA VAL A 138 -4.76 -2.90 18.30
C VAL A 138 -3.43 -2.86 17.54
N LEU A 139 -2.32 -2.53 18.19
CA LEU A 139 -1.00 -2.50 17.58
C LEU A 139 -0.61 -3.86 16.98
N ASP A 140 -0.87 -4.93 17.72
CA ASP A 140 -0.61 -6.31 17.31
C ASP A 140 -1.71 -6.89 16.41
N SER A 141 -2.70 -6.08 16.00
CA SER A 141 -3.76 -6.55 15.10
C SER A 141 -3.16 -6.95 13.76
N VAL A 142 -3.45 -8.17 13.36
CA VAL A 142 -3.03 -8.73 12.07
C VAL A 142 -4.13 -8.49 11.06
N PHE A 143 -3.75 -8.08 9.85
CA PHE A 143 -4.69 -7.82 8.77
C PHE A 143 -4.26 -8.54 7.48
N ASN A 144 -5.23 -8.79 6.62
CA ASN A 144 -5.05 -9.42 5.32
C ASN A 144 -5.68 -8.53 4.24
N ILE A 145 -5.03 -8.41 3.09
CA ILE A 145 -5.62 -7.75 1.92
C ILE A 145 -6.50 -8.74 1.16
N ASN A 146 -7.73 -8.34 0.86
CA ASN A 146 -8.62 -9.11 0.00
C ASN A 146 -8.20 -8.90 -1.47
N MET A 147 -7.41 -9.84 -2.01
CA MET A 147 -6.86 -9.73 -3.37
C MET A 147 -7.93 -9.73 -4.46
N GLN A 148 -9.06 -10.40 -4.24
CA GLN A 148 -10.16 -10.39 -5.22
C GLN A 148 -10.80 -9.01 -5.30
N ALA A 149 -11.09 -8.39 -4.14
CA ALA A 149 -11.59 -7.02 -4.08
C ALA A 149 -10.54 -6.00 -4.55
N PHE A 150 -9.26 -6.25 -4.33
CA PHE A 150 -8.19 -5.40 -4.82
C PHE A 150 -8.10 -5.42 -6.35
N ARG A 151 -8.26 -6.60 -6.97
CA ARG A 151 -8.24 -6.78 -8.43
C ARG A 151 -9.46 -6.22 -9.14
N SER A 152 -10.59 -6.05 -8.45
CA SER A 152 -11.78 -5.43 -9.03
C SER A 152 -11.70 -3.91 -9.08
N LEU A 153 -10.68 -3.30 -8.45
CA LEU A 153 -10.42 -1.86 -8.58
C LEU A 153 -9.98 -1.51 -10.00
N ASN A 154 -10.30 -0.29 -10.43
CA ASN A 154 -9.77 0.26 -11.68
C ASN A 154 -8.23 0.18 -11.68
N SER A 155 -7.65 -0.32 -12.76
CA SER A 155 -6.20 -0.49 -12.87
C SER A 155 -5.64 0.27 -14.06
N THR A 156 -4.33 0.51 -14.03
CA THR A 156 -3.59 1.09 -15.15
C THR A 156 -2.23 0.43 -15.27
N SER A 157 -1.70 0.35 -16.49
CA SER A 157 -0.38 -0.22 -16.75
C SER A 157 0.67 0.89 -16.89
N VAL A 158 1.72 0.84 -16.08
CA VAL A 158 2.88 1.71 -16.17
C VAL A 158 3.98 1.00 -16.95
N ALA A 159 4.44 1.60 -18.05
CA ALA A 159 5.57 1.06 -18.81
C ALA A 159 6.88 1.37 -18.08
N CYS A 160 7.71 0.35 -17.90
CA CYS A 160 8.99 0.42 -17.21
C CYS A 160 10.11 -0.26 -18.02
N ALA A 161 11.34 0.16 -17.77
CA ALA A 161 12.53 -0.39 -18.38
C ALA A 161 13.65 -0.49 -17.35
N GLN A 162 14.35 -1.61 -17.31
CA GLN A 162 15.63 -1.74 -16.62
C GLN A 162 16.77 -1.31 -17.56
N ARG A 163 17.56 -0.33 -17.15
CA ARG A 163 18.74 0.18 -17.87
C ARG A 163 19.86 0.48 -16.88
N ASN A 164 21.04 -0.10 -17.10
CA ASN A 164 22.21 0.12 -16.23
C ASN A 164 21.93 -0.14 -14.74
N GLY A 165 21.17 -1.20 -14.43
CA GLY A 165 20.73 -1.49 -13.07
C GLY A 165 19.60 -0.58 -12.55
N LEU A 166 19.22 0.48 -13.27
CA LEU A 166 18.14 1.38 -12.86
C LEU A 166 16.79 0.98 -13.46
N VAL A 167 15.70 1.12 -12.70
CA VAL A 167 14.34 0.95 -13.23
C VAL A 167 13.73 2.32 -13.52
N LEU A 168 13.42 2.55 -14.78
CA LEU A 168 12.84 3.79 -15.29
C LEU A 168 11.40 3.53 -15.73
N CYS A 169 10.44 4.21 -15.11
CA CYS A 169 9.02 4.06 -15.42
C CYS A 169 8.45 5.36 -15.98
N ARG A 170 7.66 5.26 -17.06
CA ARG A 170 7.03 6.40 -17.72
C ARG A 170 5.65 6.65 -17.14
N TYR A 171 5.47 7.81 -16.51
CA TYR A 171 4.19 8.27 -15.97
C TYR A 171 3.66 9.42 -16.82
N ALA A 172 2.59 9.20 -17.58
CA ALA A 172 2.06 10.19 -18.51
C ALA A 172 0.70 10.75 -18.07
N VAL A 173 0.63 11.50 -16.96
CA VAL A 173 -0.58 12.29 -16.62
C VAL A 173 -0.31 13.36 -15.54
N ALA A 174 -1.08 14.46 -15.54
CA ALA A 174 -1.04 15.53 -14.53
C ALA A 174 -2.00 15.30 -13.32
N ARG A 175 -2.45 14.06 -13.10
CA ARG A 175 -3.60 13.75 -12.23
C ARG A 175 -3.22 12.99 -10.96
N PRO A 176 -4.08 12.98 -9.92
CA PRO A 176 -3.85 12.25 -8.67
C PRO A 176 -3.43 10.80 -8.90
N LEU A 177 -4.05 10.10 -9.87
CA LEU A 177 -3.72 8.72 -10.28
C LEU A 177 -2.21 8.49 -10.51
N ARG A 178 -1.46 9.51 -10.96
CA ARG A 178 0.00 9.45 -11.12
C ARG A 178 0.74 9.26 -9.80
N SER A 179 0.36 9.98 -8.75
CA SER A 179 1.08 9.94 -7.47
C SER A 179 1.00 8.57 -6.81
N GLN A 180 -0.15 7.91 -6.93
CA GLN A 180 -0.37 6.53 -6.49
C GLN A 180 0.39 5.54 -7.35
N ALA A 181 0.29 5.64 -8.68
CA ALA A 181 1.07 4.78 -9.56
C ALA A 181 2.57 4.84 -9.20
N LYS A 182 3.10 6.04 -8.92
CA LYS A 182 4.47 6.23 -8.44
C LYS A 182 4.72 5.56 -7.09
N ALA A 183 3.81 5.71 -6.13
CA ALA A 183 3.93 5.10 -4.79
C ALA A 183 3.92 3.57 -4.85
N GLN A 184 2.99 2.98 -5.59
CA GLN A 184 2.84 1.53 -5.72
C GLN A 184 4.00 0.91 -6.49
N VAL A 185 4.44 1.54 -7.60
CA VAL A 185 5.64 1.10 -8.32
C VAL A 185 6.87 1.19 -7.41
N ARG A 186 7.02 2.26 -6.62
CA ARG A 186 8.14 2.37 -5.68
C ARG A 186 8.11 1.24 -4.63
N ALA A 187 6.95 0.95 -4.05
CA ALA A 187 6.81 -0.16 -3.09
C ALA A 187 7.21 -1.50 -3.72
N LEU A 188 6.79 -1.75 -4.96
CA LEU A 188 7.19 -2.93 -5.73
C LEU A 188 8.72 -3.02 -5.88
N LEU A 189 9.39 -1.93 -6.27
CA LEU A 189 10.85 -1.92 -6.45
C LEU A 189 11.60 -2.24 -5.14
N ASP A 190 11.13 -1.70 -4.02
CA ASP A 190 11.70 -1.97 -2.70
C ASP A 190 11.49 -3.42 -2.25
N LEU A 191 10.38 -4.07 -2.64
CA LEU A 191 10.15 -5.50 -2.39
C LEU A 191 11.07 -6.41 -3.22
N THR A 192 11.35 -6.02 -4.45
CA THR A 192 12.18 -6.81 -5.36
C THR A 192 13.69 -6.64 -5.12
N GLY A 193 14.08 -5.73 -4.23
CA GLY A 193 15.48 -5.55 -3.84
C GLY A 193 16.26 -4.60 -4.75
N TYR A 194 15.65 -3.49 -5.15
CA TYR A 194 16.38 -2.49 -5.92
C TYR A 194 17.57 -1.87 -5.14
N LYS A 195 18.79 -2.10 -5.64
CA LYS A 195 19.94 -1.17 -5.56
C LYS A 195 20.58 -1.18 -6.96
N PRO A 196 20.83 0.00 -7.56
CA PRO A 196 22.03 0.75 -7.18
C PRO A 196 21.83 2.26 -7.03
N ALA A 197 22.81 2.86 -6.36
CA ALA A 197 23.07 4.29 -6.34
C ALA A 197 23.47 4.80 -7.74
#